data_AF-A0A6B3CSQ4-F1
#
_entry.id   AF-A0A6B3CSQ4-F1
#
_cell.length_a   1.000
_cell.length_b   1.000
_cell.length_c   1.000
_cell.angle_alpha   90.00
_cell.angle_beta   90.00
_cell.angle_gamma   90.00
#
_symmetry.space_group_name_H-M   'P 1'
#
loop_
_entity.id
_entity.type
_entity.pdbx_description
1 polymer ?
#
loop_
_entity_poly.entity_id
_entity_poly.type
_entity_poly.pdbx_seq_one_letter_code
_entity_poly.pdbx_strand_id
1 'polypeptide(L)'
;PIREAANQDLLWQALVDGTIDCVVTDHSPSTADLKTDDFATAWGGIAGLQLSLPAMWTAARERGLGLEDIVRWMSARTAALVGLDARKGAIAPGHDADFAVLAPDETFTVDPAALQHRNRVTAYAGRTLYGVV
;
A
#
# COMPACT_ATOMS: atom_id res chain seq x y z
N PRO A 1 11.11 11.35 4.65
CA PRO A 1 11.33 10.37 5.75
C PRO A 1 10.00 10.05 6.43
N ILE A 2 9.91 8.92 7.13
CA ILE A 2 8.77 8.62 8.00
C ILE A 2 8.79 9.61 9.18
N ARG A 3 7.62 10.14 9.55
CA ARG A 3 7.44 11.15 10.61
C ARG A 3 6.65 10.59 11.78
N GLU A 4 6.43 11.43 12.79
CA GLU A 4 5.73 11.11 14.03
C GLU A 4 4.25 10.78 13.78
N ALA A 5 3.63 10.08 14.73
CA ALA A 5 2.22 9.67 14.65
C ALA A 5 1.26 10.85 14.42
N ALA A 6 1.52 12.00 15.03
CA ALA A 6 0.70 13.20 14.82
C ALA A 6 0.69 13.65 13.34
N ASN A 7 1.81 13.49 12.62
CA ASN A 7 1.87 13.77 11.19
C ASN A 7 1.10 12.70 10.40
N GLN A 8 1.22 11.43 10.79
CA GLN A 8 0.46 10.34 10.18
C GLN A 8 -1.06 10.55 10.29
N ASP A 9 -1.57 11.02 11.43
CA ASP A 9 -2.99 11.28 11.62
C ASP A 9 -3.49 12.41 10.70
N LEU A 10 -2.67 13.45 10.49
CA LEU A 10 -2.98 14.51 9.51
C LEU A 10 -3.02 13.99 8.07
N LEU A 11 -2.16 13.03 7.70
CA LEU A 11 -2.20 12.41 6.38
C LEU A 11 -3.46 11.57 6.17
N TRP A 12 -3.92 10.85 7.21
CA TRP A 12 -5.20 10.15 7.16
C TRP A 12 -6.38 11.11 7.02
N GLN A 13 -6.36 12.21 7.77
CA GLN A 13 -7.39 13.25 7.65
C GLN A 13 -7.43 13.82 6.22
N ALA A 14 -6.26 14.08 5.63
CA ALA A 14 -6.13 14.58 4.26
C ALA A 14 -6.65 13.58 3.20
N LEU A 15 -6.55 12.28 3.45
CA LEU A 15 -7.16 11.26 2.58
C LEU A 15 -8.69 11.25 2.68
N VAL A 16 -9.22 11.46 3.90
CA VAL A 16 -10.66 11.47 4.17
C VAL A 16 -11.32 12.74 3.63
N ASP A 17 -10.70 13.90 3.81
CA ASP A 17 -11.23 15.19 3.33
C ASP A 17 -10.97 15.47 1.84
N GLY A 18 -10.15 14.64 1.20
CA GLY A 18 -9.85 14.72 -0.23
C GLY A 18 -8.72 15.69 -0.59
N THR A 19 -8.00 16.24 0.39
CA THR A 19 -6.76 16.99 0.16
C THR A 19 -5.68 16.12 -0.49
N ILE A 20 -5.65 14.82 -0.17
CA ILE A 20 -4.83 13.80 -0.84
C ILE A 20 -5.73 12.85 -1.62
N ASP A 21 -5.53 12.76 -2.93
CA ASP A 21 -6.36 11.94 -3.81
C ASP A 21 -5.94 10.47 -3.85
N CYS A 22 -4.63 10.19 -3.78
CA CYS A 22 -4.07 8.88 -4.12
C CYS A 22 -3.09 8.36 -3.07
N VAL A 23 -3.05 7.02 -2.92
CA VAL A 23 -2.02 6.32 -2.16
C VAL A 23 -1.23 5.41 -3.10
N VAL A 24 0.09 5.60 -3.12
CA VAL A 24 1.04 4.78 -3.89
C VAL A 24 2.17 4.29 -2.99
N THR A 25 2.86 3.24 -3.39
CA THR A 25 3.79 2.53 -2.50
C THR A 25 5.20 3.11 -2.47
N ASP A 26 5.59 3.85 -3.51
CA ASP A 26 6.98 4.21 -3.80
C ASP A 26 7.92 2.99 -3.66
N HIS A 27 7.55 1.88 -4.33
CA HIS A 27 8.28 0.62 -4.17
C HIS A 27 9.71 0.77 -4.69
N SER A 28 10.67 0.76 -3.78
CA SER A 28 12.08 1.03 -4.05
C SER A 28 12.98 -0.01 -3.38
N PRO A 29 13.02 -1.24 -3.93
CA PRO A 29 13.78 -2.35 -3.36
C PRO A 29 15.29 -2.18 -3.59
N SER A 30 16.10 -2.67 -2.65
CA SER A 30 17.54 -2.84 -2.78
C SER A 30 17.94 -4.25 -2.37
N THR A 31 19.19 -4.62 -2.63
CA THR A 31 19.80 -5.80 -2.02
C THR A 31 20.06 -5.52 -0.52
N ALA A 32 20.26 -6.59 0.26
CA ALA A 32 20.43 -6.52 1.70
C ALA A 32 21.76 -5.86 2.11
N ASP A 33 22.82 -6.03 1.31
CA ASP A 33 24.14 -5.44 1.54
C ASP A 33 24.14 -3.90 1.46
N LEU A 34 23.19 -3.32 0.72
CA LEU A 34 23.00 -1.86 0.67
C LEU A 34 22.18 -1.32 1.85
N LYS A 35 21.64 -2.19 2.71
CA LYS A 35 20.92 -1.84 3.94
C LYS A 35 21.86 -1.95 5.14
N THR A 36 22.87 -1.09 5.15
CA THR A 36 23.88 -1.02 6.21
C THR A 36 23.32 -0.40 7.50
N ASP A 37 24.03 -0.60 8.60
CA ASP A 37 23.64 -0.06 9.92
C ASP A 37 23.87 1.46 10.04
N ASP A 38 24.66 2.05 9.13
CA ASP A 38 24.89 3.48 9.08
C ASP A 38 23.84 4.17 8.20
N PHE A 39 22.98 4.94 8.87
CA PHE A 39 21.89 5.68 8.22
C PHE A 39 22.35 6.63 7.11
N ALA A 40 23.56 7.17 7.19
CA ALA A 40 24.08 8.09 6.16
C ALA A 40 24.48 7.36 4.86
N THR A 41 24.80 6.08 4.94
CA THR A 41 25.27 5.28 3.80
C THR A 41 24.28 4.22 3.34
N ALA A 42 23.30 3.87 4.17
CA ALA A 42 22.25 2.93 3.85
C ALA A 42 21.34 3.43 2.71
N TRP A 43 20.95 2.52 1.81
CA TRP A 43 19.97 2.82 0.77
C TRP A 43 18.59 3.18 1.37
N GLY A 44 17.98 4.28 0.94
CA GLY A 44 16.78 4.85 1.57
C GLY A 44 15.40 4.28 1.15
N GLY A 45 15.33 3.28 0.27
CA GLY A 45 14.05 2.79 -0.30
C GLY A 45 13.35 1.65 0.47
N ILE A 46 12.03 1.49 0.32
CA ILE A 46 11.26 0.41 0.97
C ILE A 46 10.61 -0.51 -0.07
N ALA A 47 10.75 -1.82 0.14
CA ALA A 47 10.06 -2.82 -0.66
C ALA A 47 8.68 -3.15 -0.05
N GLY A 48 7.61 -2.55 -0.58
CA GLY A 48 6.25 -2.76 -0.09
C GLY A 48 5.14 -3.06 -1.11
N LEU A 49 5.45 -3.25 -2.41
CA LEU A 49 4.43 -3.30 -3.48
C LEU A 49 3.35 -4.37 -3.20
N GLN A 50 3.78 -5.61 -2.95
CA GLN A 50 2.89 -6.75 -2.71
C GLN A 50 2.03 -6.59 -1.45
N LEU A 51 2.50 -5.80 -0.48
CA LEU A 51 1.86 -5.65 0.82
C LEU A 51 0.95 -4.43 0.91
N SER A 52 0.87 -3.64 -0.16
CA SER A 52 0.20 -2.34 -0.16
C SER A 52 -1.28 -2.40 0.21
N LEU A 53 -2.05 -3.27 -0.46
CA LEU A 53 -3.48 -3.44 -0.19
C LEU A 53 -3.75 -3.98 1.23
N PRO A 54 -3.11 -5.08 1.69
CA PRO A 54 -3.29 -5.56 3.06
C PRO A 54 -2.86 -4.55 4.14
N ALA A 55 -1.76 -3.81 3.92
CA ALA A 55 -1.28 -2.81 4.87
C ALA A 55 -2.25 -1.62 4.98
N MET A 56 -2.74 -1.11 3.85
CA MET A 56 -3.76 -0.06 3.84
C MET A 56 -5.06 -0.53 4.45
N TRP A 57 -5.50 -1.75 4.13
CA TRP A 57 -6.72 -2.33 4.69
C TRP A 57 -6.63 -2.54 6.20
N THR A 58 -5.50 -3.00 6.70
CA THR A 58 -5.27 -3.14 8.14
C THR A 58 -5.45 -1.80 8.85
N ALA A 59 -4.77 -0.75 8.37
CA ALA A 59 -4.79 0.57 9.03
C ALA A 59 -6.09 1.36 8.83
N ALA A 60 -6.77 1.20 7.69
CA ALA A 60 -8.03 1.87 7.38
C ALA A 60 -9.18 1.32 8.26
N ARG A 61 -9.27 -0.01 8.42
CA ARG A 61 -10.24 -0.66 9.32
C ARG A 61 -10.15 -0.12 10.75
N GLU A 62 -8.93 0.01 11.28
CA GLU A 62 -8.71 0.52 12.65
C GLU A 62 -9.24 1.95 12.83
N ARG A 63 -9.43 2.68 11.73
CA ARG A 63 -9.93 4.05 11.67
C ARG A 63 -11.40 4.15 11.24
N GLY A 64 -12.09 3.01 11.12
CA GLY A 64 -13.50 2.96 10.71
C GLY A 64 -13.75 3.26 9.23
N LEU A 65 -12.73 3.11 8.37
CA LEU A 65 -12.82 3.33 6.93
C LEU A 65 -13.11 2.03 6.18
N GLY A 66 -13.81 2.14 5.05
CA GLY A 66 -14.26 1.01 4.23
C GLY A 66 -13.31 0.62 3.11
N LEU A 67 -13.61 -0.49 2.44
CA LEU A 67 -12.87 -0.90 1.23
C LEU A 67 -13.08 0.09 0.08
N GLU A 68 -14.23 0.75 0.03
CA GLU A 68 -14.56 1.78 -0.96
C GLU A 68 -13.60 2.97 -0.87
N ASP A 69 -13.16 3.35 0.34
CA ASP A 69 -12.17 4.40 0.54
C ASP A 69 -10.81 3.98 -0.05
N ILE A 70 -10.40 2.73 0.17
CA ILE A 70 -9.16 2.17 -0.36
C ILE A 70 -9.21 2.06 -1.88
N VAL A 71 -10.30 1.54 -2.45
CA VAL A 71 -10.51 1.46 -3.89
C VAL A 71 -10.48 2.86 -4.52
N ARG A 72 -11.07 3.86 -3.86
CA ARG A 72 -10.99 5.25 -4.29
C ARG A 72 -9.53 5.72 -4.35
N TRP A 73 -8.76 5.57 -3.28
CA TRP A 73 -7.39 6.11 -3.19
C TRP A 73 -6.35 5.34 -4.01
N MET A 74 -6.48 4.03 -4.15
CA MET A 74 -5.44 3.17 -4.75
C MET A 74 -5.78 2.70 -6.16
N SER A 75 -7.00 2.96 -6.65
CA SER A 75 -7.47 2.49 -7.95
C SER A 75 -8.14 3.60 -8.75
N ALA A 76 -9.34 4.04 -8.34
CA ALA A 76 -10.15 4.97 -9.13
C ALA A 76 -9.48 6.34 -9.29
N ARG A 77 -8.99 6.95 -8.20
CA ARG A 77 -8.31 8.26 -8.24
C ARG A 77 -6.98 8.19 -8.98
N THR A 78 -6.24 7.09 -8.81
CA THR A 78 -4.98 6.90 -9.53
C THR A 78 -5.21 6.76 -11.03
N ALA A 79 -6.22 5.98 -11.46
CA ALA A 79 -6.59 5.86 -12.86
C ALA A 79 -6.99 7.21 -13.48
N ALA A 80 -7.79 8.01 -12.77
CA ALA A 80 -8.17 9.35 -13.22
C ALA A 80 -6.96 10.30 -13.30
N LEU A 81 -6.08 10.27 -12.30
CA LEU A 81 -4.87 11.11 -12.26
C LEU A 81 -3.97 10.87 -13.48
N VAL A 82 -3.85 9.62 -13.93
CA VAL A 82 -3.00 9.26 -15.08
C VAL A 82 -3.77 9.18 -16.42
N GLY A 83 -5.05 9.57 -16.45
CA GLY A 83 -5.86 9.61 -17.68
C GLY A 83 -6.27 8.23 -18.22
N LEU A 84 -6.43 7.24 -17.35
CA LEU A 84 -6.82 5.87 -17.70
C LEU A 84 -8.20 5.46 -17.15
N ASP A 85 -8.95 6.38 -16.54
CA ASP A 85 -10.27 6.14 -15.92
C ASP A 85 -11.36 5.67 -16.90
N ALA A 86 -11.16 5.89 -18.20
CA ALA A 86 -12.02 5.31 -19.24
C ALA A 86 -11.90 3.78 -19.35
N ARG A 87 -10.85 3.15 -18.80
CA ARG A 87 -10.57 1.71 -18.90
C ARG A 87 -10.09 1.04 -17.62
N LYS A 88 -9.53 1.78 -16.66
CA LYS A 88 -8.95 1.27 -15.41
C LYS A 88 -9.70 1.88 -14.21
N GLY A 89 -9.56 1.25 -13.05
CA GLY A 89 -10.02 1.82 -11.78
C GLY A 89 -11.51 1.63 -11.45
N ALA A 90 -12.26 0.84 -12.24
CA ALA A 90 -13.66 0.55 -11.99
C ALA A 90 -14.05 -0.85 -12.49
N ILE A 91 -15.03 -1.47 -11.83
CA ILE A 91 -15.71 -2.67 -12.31
C ILE A 91 -16.98 -2.22 -13.03
N ALA A 92 -16.88 -2.01 -14.34
CA ALA A 92 -17.98 -1.54 -15.16
C ALA A 92 -17.86 -2.05 -16.62
N PRO A 93 -18.96 -2.12 -17.39
CA PRO A 93 -18.91 -2.47 -18.80
C PRO A 93 -18.00 -1.53 -19.59
N GLY A 94 -17.09 -2.10 -20.38
CA GLY A 94 -16.10 -1.34 -21.18
C GLY A 94 -14.75 -1.14 -20.50
N HIS A 95 -14.66 -1.36 -19.18
CA HIS A 95 -13.39 -1.36 -18.43
C HIS A 95 -12.65 -2.70 -18.60
N ASP A 96 -11.35 -2.66 -18.38
CA ASP A 96 -10.52 -3.87 -18.35
C ASP A 96 -10.89 -4.74 -17.15
N ALA A 97 -10.79 -6.06 -17.31
CA ALA A 97 -11.13 -7.05 -16.29
C ALA A 97 -10.06 -7.17 -15.19
N ASP A 98 -9.69 -6.04 -14.58
CA ASP A 98 -8.69 -5.94 -13.52
C ASP A 98 -9.39 -5.95 -12.16
N PHE A 99 -9.32 -7.06 -11.44
CA PHE A 99 -9.87 -7.19 -10.10
C PHE A 99 -8.95 -7.99 -9.18
N ALA A 100 -9.05 -7.70 -7.89
CA ALA A 100 -8.44 -8.48 -6.82
C ALA A 100 -9.56 -9.07 -5.96
N VAL A 101 -9.40 -10.33 -5.55
CA VAL A 101 -10.29 -10.97 -4.57
C VAL A 101 -9.59 -10.86 -3.23
N LEU A 102 -10.28 -10.31 -2.23
CA LEU A 102 -9.73 -10.08 -0.91
C LEU A 102 -10.61 -10.82 0.10
N ALA A 103 -9.99 -11.63 0.97
CA ALA A 103 -10.62 -12.14 2.18
C ALA A 103 -10.39 -11.11 3.31
N PRO A 104 -11.35 -10.20 3.60
CA PRO A 104 -11.07 -8.99 4.37
C PRO A 104 -10.79 -9.25 5.85
N ASP A 105 -11.29 -10.35 6.39
CA ASP A 105 -11.17 -10.73 7.80
C ASP A 105 -10.04 -11.73 8.04
N GLU A 106 -9.50 -12.35 6.98
CA GLU A 106 -8.36 -13.24 7.10
C GLU A 106 -7.08 -12.46 7.35
N THR A 107 -6.19 -13.05 8.14
CA THR A 107 -4.91 -12.46 8.52
C THR A 107 -3.74 -13.32 8.11
N PHE A 108 -2.61 -12.67 7.85
CA PHE A 108 -1.32 -13.34 7.68
C PHE A 108 -0.21 -12.53 8.37
N THR A 109 0.86 -13.21 8.78
CA THR A 109 2.08 -12.55 9.25
C THR A 109 3.07 -12.46 8.10
N VAL A 110 3.62 -11.26 7.88
CA VAL A 110 4.56 -11.00 6.79
C VAL A 110 5.86 -11.74 7.04
N ASP A 111 6.08 -12.80 6.28
CA ASP A 111 7.36 -13.50 6.15
C ASP A 111 8.07 -13.00 4.87
N PRO A 112 9.21 -12.29 4.98
CA PRO A 112 9.98 -11.86 3.82
C PRO A 112 10.36 -12.99 2.86
N ALA A 113 10.56 -14.22 3.36
CA ALA A 113 10.92 -15.35 2.51
C ALA A 113 9.79 -15.78 1.57
N ALA A 114 8.54 -15.59 1.99
CA ALA A 114 7.32 -15.92 1.24
C ALA A 114 6.87 -14.83 0.26
N LEU A 115 7.41 -13.60 0.35
CA LEU A 115 7.11 -12.53 -0.59
C LEU A 115 7.64 -12.86 -1.99
N GLN A 116 7.05 -12.29 -3.04
CA GLN A 116 7.49 -12.41 -4.44
C GLN A 116 8.54 -11.35 -4.83
N HIS A 117 9.01 -10.54 -3.87
CA HIS A 117 10.07 -9.57 -4.12
C HIS A 117 11.38 -10.27 -4.52
N ARG A 118 12.11 -9.74 -5.50
CA ARG A 118 13.43 -10.27 -5.89
C ARG A 118 14.40 -10.34 -4.69
N ASN A 119 14.39 -9.29 -3.86
CA ASN A 119 15.15 -9.24 -2.62
C ASN A 119 14.18 -9.46 -1.45
N ARG A 120 14.41 -10.48 -0.63
CA ARG A 120 13.54 -10.88 0.50
C ARG A 120 13.75 -9.98 1.73
N VAL A 121 13.61 -8.67 1.55
CA VAL A 121 13.78 -7.64 2.59
C VAL A 121 12.58 -6.70 2.55
N THR A 122 11.99 -6.39 3.71
CA THR A 122 10.91 -5.41 3.81
C THR A 122 10.82 -4.86 5.24
N ALA A 123 10.36 -3.61 5.38
CA ALA A 123 10.09 -3.00 6.69
C ALA A 123 8.82 -3.55 7.36
N TYR A 124 8.04 -4.37 6.65
CA TYR A 124 6.82 -5.00 7.17
C TYR A 124 7.07 -6.37 7.80
N ALA A 125 8.32 -6.87 7.83
CA ALA A 125 8.64 -8.21 8.36
C ALA A 125 8.08 -8.40 9.77
N GLY A 126 7.38 -9.53 9.99
CA GLY A 126 6.77 -9.87 11.28
C GLY A 126 5.48 -9.11 11.64
N ARG A 127 5.04 -8.14 10.82
CA ARG A 127 3.73 -7.52 11.00
C ARG A 127 2.62 -8.52 10.66
N THR A 128 1.58 -8.58 11.48
CA THR A 128 0.32 -9.24 11.11
C THR A 128 -0.57 -8.24 10.38
N LEU A 129 -1.04 -8.62 9.19
CA LEU A 129 -1.92 -7.81 8.35
C LEU A 129 -3.21 -8.58 8.09
N TYR A 130 -4.30 -7.83 7.94
CA TYR A 130 -5.59 -8.31 7.48
C TYR A 130 -5.74 -8.14 5.97
N GLY A 131 -6.58 -8.96 5.36
CA GLY A 131 -6.83 -8.93 3.92
C GLY A 131 -5.86 -9.82 3.18
N VAL A 132 -6.20 -11.11 3.06
CA VAL A 132 -5.47 -12.03 2.18
C VAL A 132 -5.98 -11.85 0.76
N VAL A 133 -5.05 -11.67 -0.19
CA VAL A 133 -5.31 -11.49 -1.63
C VAL A 133 -4.93 -12.77 -2.37
#